data_AF-A0A956ICR7-F1
#
_entry.id   AF-A0A956ICR7-F1
#
_cell.length_a   1.000
_cell.length_b   1.000
_cell.length_c   1.000
_cell.angle_alpha   90.00
_cell.angle_beta   90.00
_cell.angle_gamma   90.00
#
_symmetry.space_group_name_H-M   'P 1'
#
loop_
_entity.id
_entity.type
_entity.pdbx_description
1 polymer ?
#
loop_
_entity_poly.entity_id
_entity_poly.type
_entity_poly.pdbx_seq_one_letter_code
_entity_poly.pdbx_strand_id
1 'polypeptide(L)'
;MGLFDFFGRKSGGAVGKHAARAADKRAQAPDRWQSLRALGDMKSAEAVEALLQRFTFRVDPSITDQEEKDLAMHGIVSAGEVAVAPVRAFLKESASVAWPVKMLQQLVSPEELVGDLLAILADMQTDYERDPQRKIDLIMQLEDHRDARIRPALERFVEDANETVRFHAVQTIAGQEDVDDSKDAFVALYLREESVRVRVRVLDVAVDRNWTVDPEAMAPKLPAGYSLDGTAVKKG
;
A
#
# COMPACT_ATOMS: atom_id res chain seq x y z
N MET A 1 -20.34 0.30 9.64
CA MET A 1 -20.51 1.71 10.05
C MET A 1 -19.27 2.44 9.58
N GLY A 2 -19.39 3.39 8.67
CA GLY A 2 -18.23 4.06 8.06
C GLY A 2 -17.68 5.18 8.95
N LEU A 3 -16.41 5.56 8.74
CA LEU A 3 -15.78 6.74 9.37
C LEU A 3 -16.59 8.04 9.18
N PHE A 4 -17.41 8.11 8.13
CA PHE A 4 -18.28 9.25 7.85
C PHE A 4 -19.57 9.30 8.70
N ASP A 5 -19.97 8.19 9.32
CA ASP A 5 -21.16 8.12 10.19
C ASP A 5 -20.94 8.86 11.52
N PHE A 6 -19.67 9.07 11.90
CA PHE A 6 -19.28 9.85 13.08
C PHE A 6 -19.61 11.33 12.95
N PHE A 7 -19.66 11.89 11.72
CA PHE A 7 -20.06 13.28 11.50
C PHE A 7 -21.57 13.51 11.67
N GLY A 8 -22.38 12.44 11.61
CA GLY A 8 -23.82 12.48 11.87
C GLY A 8 -24.18 12.32 13.35
N ARG A 9 -23.33 11.66 14.15
CA ARG A 9 -23.44 11.64 15.61
C ARG A 9 -22.84 12.92 16.15
N LYS A 10 -23.64 13.75 16.83
CA LYS A 10 -23.12 14.88 17.62
C LYS A 10 -22.12 14.32 18.64
N SER A 11 -20.83 14.35 18.34
CA SER A 11 -19.79 14.24 19.36
C SER A 11 -19.94 15.45 20.27
N GLY A 12 -20.70 15.27 21.36
CA GLY A 12 -20.87 16.29 22.38
C GLY A 12 -19.53 16.58 23.06
N GLY A 13 -19.34 17.82 23.52
CA GLY A 13 -18.19 18.19 24.35
C GLY A 13 -16.93 18.60 23.57
N ALA A 14 -15.77 18.40 24.20
CA ALA A 14 -14.49 18.96 23.74
C ALA A 14 -14.02 18.39 22.39
N VAL A 15 -14.21 17.07 22.16
CA VAL A 15 -13.81 16.41 20.90
C VAL A 15 -14.51 17.04 19.70
N GLY A 16 -15.84 17.15 19.73
CA GLY A 16 -16.60 17.66 18.58
C GLY A 16 -16.25 19.10 18.19
N LYS A 17 -15.99 19.97 19.19
CA LYS A 17 -15.53 21.34 18.95
C LYS A 17 -14.20 21.36 18.18
N HIS A 18 -13.23 20.58 18.62
CA HIS A 18 -11.91 20.55 17.99
C HIS A 18 -11.91 19.78 16.66
N ALA A 19 -12.71 18.71 16.54
CA ALA A 19 -12.90 17.97 15.30
C ALA A 19 -13.43 18.86 14.18
N ALA A 20 -14.49 19.63 14.44
CA ALA A 20 -15.06 20.55 13.47
C ALA A 20 -14.04 21.60 12.99
N ARG A 21 -13.21 22.12 13.91
CA ARG A 21 -12.18 23.11 13.57
C ARG A 21 -11.01 22.50 12.79
N ALA A 22 -10.55 21.32 13.18
CA ALA A 22 -9.45 20.61 12.52
C ALA A 22 -9.80 20.19 11.09
N ALA A 23 -11.06 19.83 10.83
CA ALA A 23 -11.56 19.44 9.52
C ALA A 23 -11.95 20.64 8.62
N ASP A 24 -12.00 21.86 9.15
CA ASP A 24 -12.35 23.05 8.36
C ASP A 24 -11.15 23.60 7.59
N LYS A 25 -11.07 23.27 6.30
CA LYS A 25 -10.04 23.79 5.39
C LYS A 25 -10.02 25.32 5.28
N ARG A 26 -11.10 26.03 5.67
CA ARG A 26 -11.20 27.51 5.66
C ARG A 26 -10.81 28.14 6.99
N ALA A 27 -10.64 27.35 8.05
CA ALA A 27 -10.15 27.87 9.32
C ALA A 27 -8.73 28.45 9.15
N GLN A 28 -8.34 29.35 10.03
CA GLN A 28 -6.96 29.84 10.05
C GLN A 28 -6.02 28.72 10.52
N ALA A 29 -4.80 28.69 9.99
CA ALA A 29 -3.83 27.64 10.36
C ALA A 29 -3.59 27.55 11.88
N PRO A 30 -3.40 28.65 12.63
CA PRO A 30 -3.25 28.57 14.09
C PRO A 30 -4.42 27.88 14.80
N ASP A 31 -5.66 28.09 14.35
CA ASP A 31 -6.86 27.48 14.94
C ASP A 31 -6.90 25.97 14.68
N ARG A 32 -6.52 25.55 13.47
CA ARG A 32 -6.40 24.12 13.14
C ARG A 32 -5.31 23.47 13.97
N TRP A 33 -4.13 24.08 14.04
CA TRP A 33 -3.00 23.58 14.84
C TRP A 33 -3.36 23.41 16.31
N GLN A 34 -4.02 24.41 16.91
CA GLN A 34 -4.50 24.32 18.28
C GLN A 34 -5.45 23.13 18.47
N SER A 35 -6.35 22.91 17.50
CA SER A 35 -7.34 21.84 17.58
C SER A 35 -6.74 20.46 17.33
N LEU A 36 -5.80 20.33 16.39
CA LEU A 36 -5.04 19.10 16.16
C LEU A 36 -4.25 18.71 17.41
N ARG A 37 -3.59 19.67 18.07
CA ARG A 37 -2.90 19.41 19.33
C ARG A 37 -3.86 18.97 20.44
N ALA A 38 -4.96 19.69 20.62
CA ALA A 38 -5.95 19.36 21.64
C ALA A 38 -6.55 17.96 21.43
N LEU A 39 -6.87 17.58 20.19
CA LEU A 39 -7.31 16.22 19.87
C LEU A 39 -6.22 15.19 20.17
N GLY A 40 -4.97 15.48 19.81
CA GLY A 40 -3.82 14.65 20.13
C GLY A 40 -3.66 14.39 21.63
N ASP A 41 -3.92 15.38 22.48
CA ASP A 41 -3.81 15.26 23.94
C ASP A 41 -4.93 14.42 24.58
N MET A 42 -6.06 14.20 23.88
CA MET A 42 -7.21 13.46 24.42
C MET A 42 -7.03 11.94 24.43
N LYS A 43 -6.15 11.38 23.59
CA LYS A 43 -5.79 9.95 23.55
C LYS A 43 -7.00 8.98 23.53
N SER A 44 -8.08 9.36 22.86
CA SER A 44 -9.29 8.55 22.69
C SER A 44 -9.50 8.14 21.23
N ALA A 45 -10.24 7.07 21.00
CA ALA A 45 -10.56 6.60 19.65
C ALA A 45 -11.31 7.68 18.85
N GLU A 46 -12.25 8.38 19.48
CA GLU A 46 -12.99 9.48 18.89
C GLU A 46 -12.09 10.66 18.47
N ALA A 47 -11.06 10.96 19.27
CA ALA A 47 -10.10 11.98 18.92
C ALA A 47 -9.17 11.54 17.77
N VAL A 48 -8.79 10.26 17.73
CA VAL A 48 -8.02 9.67 16.61
C VAL A 48 -8.83 9.76 15.31
N GLU A 49 -10.11 9.38 15.32
CA GLU A 49 -10.99 9.50 14.15
C GLU A 49 -11.11 10.95 13.66
N ALA A 50 -11.17 11.91 14.58
CA ALA A 50 -11.18 13.33 14.25
C ALA A 50 -9.85 13.79 13.63
N LEU A 51 -8.70 13.33 14.14
CA LEU A 51 -7.37 13.62 13.57
C LEU A 51 -7.22 13.03 12.16
N LEU A 52 -7.76 11.84 11.91
CA LEU A 52 -7.69 11.16 10.61
C LEU A 52 -8.34 11.96 9.48
N GLN A 53 -9.31 12.84 9.80
CA GLN A 53 -9.91 13.74 8.81
C GLN A 53 -8.89 14.68 8.16
N ARG A 54 -7.76 14.97 8.83
CA ARG A 54 -6.74 15.85 8.25
C ARG A 54 -6.09 15.29 6.99
N PHE A 55 -6.14 13.97 6.80
CA PHE A 55 -5.53 13.28 5.66
C PHE A 55 -6.43 13.21 4.44
N THR A 56 -7.69 13.69 4.54
CA THR A 56 -8.66 13.63 3.44
C THR A 56 -8.68 14.87 2.55
N PHE A 57 -7.95 15.92 2.93
CA PHE A 57 -7.84 17.16 2.16
C PHE A 57 -6.43 17.75 2.21
N ARG A 58 -6.20 18.72 1.31
CA ARG A 58 -4.97 19.50 1.22
C ARG A 58 -5.24 20.95 1.64
N VAL A 59 -4.25 21.56 2.26
CA VAL A 59 -4.20 23.00 2.57
C VAL A 59 -3.02 23.64 1.84
N ASP A 60 -3.11 24.93 1.53
CA ASP A 60 -1.99 25.72 1.02
C ASP A 60 -1.46 26.68 2.09
N PRO A 61 -0.13 26.91 2.17
CA PRO A 61 0.90 26.29 1.34
C PRO A 61 1.15 24.82 1.70
N SER A 62 1.79 24.07 0.80
CA SER A 62 2.08 22.63 1.00
C SER A 62 2.92 22.33 2.24
N ILE A 63 3.77 23.27 2.67
CA ILE A 63 4.56 23.15 3.91
C ILE A 63 3.61 23.06 5.11
N THR A 64 2.63 23.96 5.20
CA THR A 64 1.62 23.94 6.27
C THR A 64 0.77 22.68 6.21
N ASP A 65 0.46 22.17 5.00
CA ASP A 65 -0.25 20.90 4.87
C ASP A 65 0.51 19.73 5.48
N GLN A 66 1.80 19.67 5.17
CA GLN A 66 2.69 18.63 5.64
C GLN A 66 2.86 18.70 7.16
N GLU A 67 3.13 19.89 7.70
CA GLU A 67 3.28 20.09 9.15
C GLU A 67 2.01 19.74 9.94
N GLU A 68 0.82 20.09 9.43
CA GLU A 68 -0.44 19.73 10.07
C GLU A 68 -0.69 18.21 10.05
N LYS A 69 -0.35 17.54 8.94
CA LYS A 69 -0.44 16.07 8.83
C LYS A 69 0.55 15.38 9.75
N ASP A 70 1.78 15.88 9.86
CA ASP A 70 2.77 15.35 10.79
C ASP A 70 2.34 15.55 12.25
N LEU A 71 1.77 16.71 12.59
CA LEU A 71 1.18 16.96 13.92
C LEU A 71 0.04 15.99 14.23
N ALA A 72 -0.89 15.79 13.27
CA ALA A 72 -2.00 14.87 13.43
C ALA A 72 -1.51 13.43 13.61
N MET A 73 -0.56 12.99 12.77
CA MET A 73 0.06 11.67 12.85
C MET A 73 0.74 11.45 14.21
N HIS A 74 1.52 12.43 14.69
CA HIS A 74 2.14 12.33 16.02
C HIS A 74 1.09 12.16 17.12
N GLY A 75 -0.01 12.93 17.07
CA GLY A 75 -1.13 12.79 18.00
C GLY A 75 -1.77 11.39 17.98
N ILE A 76 -1.95 10.83 16.77
CA ILE A 76 -2.51 9.48 16.55
C ILE A 76 -1.56 8.41 17.10
N VAL A 77 -0.28 8.41 16.70
CA VAL A 77 0.69 7.39 17.12
C VAL A 77 0.88 7.41 18.63
N SER A 78 0.94 8.60 19.23
CA SER A 78 1.09 8.74 20.68
C SER A 78 -0.17 8.34 21.49
N ALA A 79 -1.29 8.02 20.84
CA ALA A 79 -2.43 7.36 21.47
C ALA A 79 -2.26 5.83 21.58
N GLY A 80 -1.23 5.26 20.96
CA GLY A 80 -0.88 3.84 21.08
C GLY A 80 -1.98 2.91 20.59
N GLU A 81 -2.23 1.84 21.34
CA GLU A 81 -3.17 0.76 20.98
C GLU A 81 -4.58 1.27 20.63
N VAL A 82 -5.05 2.34 21.30
CA VAL A 82 -6.37 2.96 21.05
C VAL A 82 -6.50 3.46 19.60
N ALA A 83 -5.40 3.82 18.95
CA ALA A 83 -5.41 4.30 17.57
C ALA A 83 -5.49 3.18 16.52
N VAL A 84 -5.17 1.93 16.86
CA VAL A 84 -5.02 0.84 15.88
C VAL A 84 -6.32 0.59 15.11
N ALA A 85 -7.44 0.41 15.82
CA ALA A 85 -8.71 0.11 15.17
C ALA A 85 -9.23 1.27 14.27
N PRO A 86 -9.22 2.55 14.71
CA PRO A 86 -9.55 3.68 13.84
C PRO A 86 -8.64 3.78 12.60
N VAL A 87 -7.32 3.59 12.74
CA VAL A 87 -6.40 3.67 11.61
C VAL A 87 -6.61 2.52 10.62
N ARG A 88 -6.88 1.29 11.11
CA ARG A 88 -7.26 0.16 10.26
C ARG A 88 -8.56 0.43 9.50
N ALA A 89 -9.56 1.01 10.15
CA ALA A 89 -10.79 1.42 9.48
C ALA A 89 -10.50 2.47 8.39
N PHE A 90 -9.61 3.42 8.66
CA PHE A 90 -9.23 4.45 7.70
C PHE A 90 -8.46 3.89 6.52
N LEU A 91 -7.55 2.95 6.73
CA LEU A 91 -6.84 2.23 5.67
C LEU A 91 -7.81 1.53 4.69
N LYS A 92 -8.89 0.94 5.22
CA LYS A 92 -9.90 0.21 4.44
C LYS A 92 -10.78 1.13 3.58
N GLU A 93 -11.03 2.35 4.01
CA GLU A 93 -11.92 3.28 3.30
C GLU A 93 -11.16 4.30 2.44
N SER A 94 -9.92 4.63 2.79
CA SER A 94 -9.14 5.66 2.11
C SER A 94 -8.70 5.24 0.71
N ALA A 95 -8.77 6.19 -0.23
CA ALA A 95 -8.24 6.01 -1.59
C ALA A 95 -6.69 5.93 -1.60
N SER A 96 -6.03 6.64 -0.68
CA SER A 96 -4.58 6.60 -0.52
C SER A 96 -4.19 5.84 0.74
N VAL A 97 -3.20 4.95 0.63
CA VAL A 97 -2.77 4.07 1.73
C VAL A 97 -1.51 4.58 2.46
N ALA A 98 -0.78 5.54 1.89
CA ALA A 98 0.54 5.95 2.39
C ALA A 98 0.53 6.40 3.86
N TRP A 99 -0.39 7.29 4.24
CA TRP A 99 -0.49 7.78 5.63
C TRP A 99 -0.97 6.73 6.64
N PRO A 100 -2.08 6.00 6.40
CA PRO A 100 -2.49 4.96 7.33
C PRO A 100 -1.43 3.86 7.49
N VAL A 101 -0.71 3.49 6.42
CA VAL A 101 0.39 2.52 6.53
C VAL A 101 1.53 3.10 7.37
N LYS A 102 1.96 4.34 7.13
CA LYS A 102 2.98 5.03 7.93
C LYS A 102 2.62 5.09 9.42
N MET A 103 1.33 5.23 9.75
CA MET A 103 0.83 5.19 11.13
C MET A 103 0.88 3.78 11.71
N LEU A 104 0.38 2.78 10.99
CA LEU A 104 0.35 1.38 11.44
C LEU A 104 1.76 0.82 11.65
N GLN A 105 2.73 1.19 10.81
CA GLN A 105 4.14 0.82 11.01
C GLN A 105 4.71 1.25 12.38
N GLN A 106 4.12 2.27 13.02
CA GLN A 106 4.52 2.73 14.36
C GLN A 106 3.60 2.21 15.48
N LEU A 107 2.49 1.56 15.13
CA LEU A 107 1.43 1.15 16.07
C LEU A 107 1.31 -0.36 16.22
N VAL A 108 1.65 -1.14 15.19
CA VAL A 108 1.49 -2.60 15.16
C VAL A 108 2.78 -3.28 14.70
N SER A 109 2.85 -4.60 14.89
CA SER A 109 3.96 -5.40 14.38
C SER A 109 3.99 -5.43 12.83
N PRO A 110 5.17 -5.64 12.20
CA PRO A 110 5.26 -5.83 10.75
C PRO A 110 4.33 -6.93 10.23
N GLU A 111 4.19 -8.04 10.96
CA GLU A 111 3.35 -9.17 10.61
C GLU A 111 1.85 -8.81 10.63
N GLU A 112 1.41 -8.00 11.61
CA GLU A 112 0.04 -7.50 11.64
C GLU A 112 -0.25 -6.56 10.47
N LEU A 113 0.67 -5.64 10.15
CA LEU A 113 0.53 -4.74 9.02
C LEU A 113 0.42 -5.51 7.70
N VAL A 114 1.28 -6.51 7.48
CA VAL A 114 1.18 -7.39 6.30
C VAL A 114 -0.19 -8.06 6.26
N GLY A 115 -0.69 -8.57 7.39
CA GLY A 115 -2.03 -9.15 7.49
C GLY A 115 -3.14 -8.18 7.08
N ASP A 116 -3.06 -6.93 7.54
CA ASP A 116 -4.02 -5.87 7.19
C ASP A 116 -4.02 -5.54 5.69
N LEU A 117 -2.83 -5.42 5.08
CA LEU A 117 -2.67 -5.14 3.65
C LEU A 117 -3.17 -6.29 2.77
N LEU A 118 -2.82 -7.54 3.12
CA LEU A 118 -3.26 -8.73 2.41
C LEU A 118 -4.77 -8.92 2.50
N ALA A 119 -5.38 -8.61 3.65
CA ALA A 119 -6.83 -8.68 3.81
C ALA A 119 -7.57 -7.72 2.87
N ILE A 120 -7.03 -6.53 2.62
CA ILE A 120 -7.62 -5.58 1.65
C ILE A 120 -7.40 -6.08 0.22
N LEU A 121 -6.21 -6.57 -0.09
CA LEU A 121 -5.91 -7.11 -1.42
C LEU A 121 -6.75 -8.34 -1.75
N ALA A 122 -7.18 -9.14 -0.76
CA ALA A 122 -7.99 -10.34 -0.97
C ALA A 122 -9.31 -10.05 -1.71
N ASP A 123 -9.93 -8.88 -1.48
CA ASP A 123 -11.20 -8.50 -2.10
C ASP A 123 -11.04 -7.91 -3.51
N MET A 124 -9.83 -7.49 -3.89
CA MET A 124 -9.56 -6.86 -5.19
C MET A 124 -9.56 -7.89 -6.32
N GLN A 125 -9.99 -7.52 -7.53
CA GLN A 125 -10.05 -8.43 -8.68
C GLN A 125 -8.90 -8.17 -9.66
N THR A 126 -8.63 -9.11 -10.58
CA THR A 126 -7.57 -8.98 -11.60
C THR A 126 -8.08 -8.44 -12.94
N ASP A 127 -9.39 -8.25 -13.07
CA ASP A 127 -10.02 -7.69 -14.26
C ASP A 127 -9.66 -6.21 -14.47
N TYR A 128 -9.96 -5.69 -15.65
CA TYR A 128 -9.76 -4.28 -15.97
C TYR A 128 -10.47 -3.38 -14.95
N GLU A 129 -9.69 -2.50 -14.34
CA GLU A 129 -10.16 -1.46 -13.44
C GLU A 129 -9.79 -0.09 -14.01
N ARG A 130 -10.72 0.86 -13.96
CA ARG A 130 -10.49 2.22 -14.46
C ARG A 130 -9.38 2.94 -13.70
N ASP A 131 -9.31 2.72 -12.39
CA ASP A 131 -8.32 3.33 -11.49
C ASP A 131 -7.72 2.27 -10.56
N PRO A 132 -6.63 1.61 -10.99
CA PRO A 132 -5.96 0.57 -10.20
C PRO A 132 -4.97 1.14 -9.18
N GLN A 133 -4.89 2.47 -8.99
CA GLN A 133 -3.81 3.09 -8.20
C GLN A 133 -3.74 2.56 -6.77
N ARG A 134 -4.90 2.36 -6.13
CA ARG A 134 -4.94 1.84 -4.76
C ARG A 134 -4.37 0.42 -4.65
N LYS A 135 -4.68 -0.43 -5.63
CA LYS A 135 -4.15 -1.81 -5.72
C LYS A 135 -2.63 -1.78 -5.92
N ILE A 136 -2.15 -0.93 -6.83
CA ILE A 136 -0.72 -0.72 -7.07
C ILE A 136 -0.02 -0.31 -5.77
N ASP A 137 -0.54 0.71 -5.08
CA ASP A 137 0.07 1.22 -3.85
C ASP A 137 0.12 0.14 -2.76
N LEU A 138 -0.95 -0.64 -2.58
CA LEU A 138 -1.00 -1.73 -1.60
C LEU A 138 0.06 -2.81 -1.86
N ILE A 139 0.24 -3.20 -3.14
CA ILE A 139 1.26 -4.19 -3.52
C ILE A 139 2.66 -3.60 -3.29
N MET A 140 2.89 -2.34 -3.67
CA MET A 140 4.17 -1.66 -3.43
C MET A 140 4.55 -1.60 -1.96
N GLN A 141 3.58 -1.39 -1.05
CA GLN A 141 3.87 -1.41 0.39
C GLN A 141 4.43 -2.76 0.85
N LEU A 142 4.08 -3.87 0.20
CA LEU A 142 4.54 -5.21 0.55
C LEU A 142 5.97 -5.53 0.07
N GLU A 143 6.58 -4.72 -0.80
CA GLU A 143 7.93 -4.96 -1.33
C GLU A 143 9.01 -4.94 -0.24
N ASP A 144 8.80 -4.13 0.80
CA ASP A 144 9.70 -3.96 1.94
C ASP A 144 9.51 -5.04 3.03
N HIS A 145 8.58 -5.98 2.83
CA HIS A 145 8.25 -7.02 3.81
C HIS A 145 8.66 -8.42 3.36
N ARG A 146 9.01 -9.27 4.33
CA ARG A 146 9.28 -10.70 4.15
C ARG A 146 8.31 -11.47 5.02
N ASP A 147 7.39 -12.19 4.38
CA ASP A 147 6.33 -12.93 5.06
C ASP A 147 5.79 -14.01 4.12
N ALA A 148 5.72 -15.26 4.60
CA ALA A 148 5.30 -16.42 3.82
C ALA A 148 3.87 -16.32 3.27
N ARG A 149 3.04 -15.39 3.77
CA ARG A 149 1.69 -15.13 3.26
C ARG A 149 1.68 -14.28 1.99
N ILE A 150 2.75 -13.51 1.72
CA ILE A 150 2.78 -12.53 0.63
C ILE A 150 2.75 -13.22 -0.74
N ARG A 151 3.65 -14.18 -0.99
CA ARG A 151 3.74 -14.87 -2.28
C ARG A 151 2.39 -15.47 -2.71
N PRO A 152 1.77 -16.39 -1.94
CA PRO A 152 0.53 -17.04 -2.38
C PRO A 152 -0.63 -16.04 -2.55
N ALA A 153 -0.67 -14.97 -1.76
CA ALA A 153 -1.71 -13.94 -1.88
C ALA A 153 -1.55 -13.08 -3.14
N LEU A 154 -0.30 -12.83 -3.58
CA LEU A 154 0.00 -11.99 -4.71
C LEU A 154 0.08 -12.71 -6.05
N GLU A 155 0.21 -14.04 -6.04
CA GLU A 155 0.42 -14.84 -7.25
C GLU A 155 -0.63 -14.58 -8.33
N ARG A 156 -1.91 -14.41 -7.95
CA ARG A 156 -2.98 -14.07 -8.92
C ARG A 156 -2.79 -12.72 -9.63
N PHE A 157 -2.12 -11.75 -9.00
CA PHE A 157 -1.92 -10.42 -9.59
C PHE A 157 -0.86 -10.41 -10.70
N VAL A 158 -0.12 -11.50 -10.91
CA VAL A 158 0.69 -11.69 -12.13
C VAL A 158 -0.18 -11.83 -13.38
N GLU A 159 -1.49 -12.01 -13.22
CA GLU A 159 -2.48 -12.08 -14.30
C GLU A 159 -3.32 -10.80 -14.43
N ASP A 160 -3.05 -9.77 -13.62
CA ASP A 160 -3.87 -8.55 -13.60
C ASP A 160 -3.89 -7.84 -14.96
N ALA A 161 -5.03 -7.29 -15.36
CA ALA A 161 -5.17 -6.54 -16.61
C ALA A 161 -4.23 -5.32 -16.68
N ASN A 162 -3.88 -4.73 -15.55
CA ASN A 162 -2.97 -3.61 -15.46
C ASN A 162 -1.49 -4.04 -15.41
N GLU A 163 -0.69 -3.52 -16.34
CA GLU A 163 0.74 -3.83 -16.45
C GLU A 163 1.55 -3.48 -15.20
N THR A 164 1.24 -2.36 -14.55
CA THR A 164 1.97 -1.90 -13.36
C THR A 164 1.65 -2.78 -12.15
N VAL A 165 0.42 -3.28 -12.04
CA VAL A 165 0.06 -4.31 -11.04
C VAL A 165 0.88 -5.57 -11.25
N ARG A 166 0.94 -6.10 -12.49
CA ARG A 166 1.76 -7.28 -12.79
C ARG A 166 3.23 -7.06 -12.46
N PHE A 167 3.79 -5.90 -12.81
CA PHE A 167 5.17 -5.56 -12.50
C PHE A 167 5.45 -5.60 -10.99
N HIS A 168 4.62 -4.93 -10.18
CA HIS A 168 4.82 -4.87 -8.73
C HIS A 168 4.49 -6.20 -8.05
N ALA A 169 3.57 -7.01 -8.59
CA ALA A 169 3.34 -8.37 -8.12
C ALA A 169 4.60 -9.25 -8.30
N VAL A 170 5.20 -9.22 -9.50
CA VAL A 170 6.46 -9.93 -9.77
C VAL A 170 7.58 -9.41 -8.86
N GLN A 171 7.74 -8.10 -8.74
CA GLN A 171 8.74 -7.47 -7.87
C GLN A 171 8.60 -7.92 -6.41
N THR A 172 7.38 -7.93 -5.88
CA THR A 172 7.10 -8.26 -4.48
C THR A 172 7.30 -9.75 -4.20
N ILE A 173 6.78 -10.62 -5.07
CA ILE A 173 6.96 -12.07 -4.98
C ILE A 173 8.45 -12.43 -5.09
N ALA A 174 9.20 -11.77 -5.97
CA ALA A 174 10.64 -11.99 -6.14
C ALA A 174 11.46 -11.69 -4.88
N GLY A 175 10.95 -10.85 -3.98
CA GLY A 175 11.58 -10.58 -2.70
C GLY A 175 11.42 -11.73 -1.69
N GLN A 176 10.43 -12.61 -1.86
CA GLN A 176 10.12 -13.64 -0.88
C GLN A 176 11.07 -14.84 -0.98
N GLU A 177 11.26 -15.54 0.14
CA GLU A 177 12.18 -16.69 0.21
C GLU A 177 11.72 -17.88 -0.63
N ASP A 178 10.39 -18.06 -0.74
CA ASP A 178 9.70 -19.14 -1.45
C ASP A 178 9.38 -18.79 -2.91
N VAL A 179 10.06 -17.80 -3.50
CA VAL A 179 9.85 -17.36 -4.90
C VAL A 179 9.90 -18.50 -5.93
N ASP A 180 10.69 -19.55 -5.69
CA ASP A 180 10.83 -20.66 -6.64
C ASP A 180 9.50 -21.40 -6.88
N ASP A 181 8.57 -21.37 -5.91
CA ASP A 181 7.22 -21.94 -6.06
C ASP A 181 6.39 -21.19 -7.12
N SER A 182 6.74 -19.94 -7.44
CA SER A 182 6.05 -19.11 -8.45
C SER A 182 6.76 -19.11 -9.81
N LYS A 183 7.77 -19.97 -10.01
CA LYS A 183 8.50 -20.08 -11.28
C LYS A 183 7.57 -20.31 -12.47
N ASP A 184 6.66 -21.27 -12.38
CA ASP A 184 5.78 -21.63 -13.50
C ASP A 184 4.83 -20.48 -13.84
N ALA A 185 4.29 -19.78 -12.82
CA ALA A 185 3.46 -18.60 -13.00
C ALA A 185 4.22 -17.46 -13.69
N PHE A 186 5.49 -17.25 -13.33
CA PHE A 186 6.33 -16.22 -13.93
C PHE A 186 6.71 -16.55 -15.38
N VAL A 187 7.04 -17.81 -15.67
CA VAL A 187 7.30 -18.26 -17.05
C VAL A 187 6.03 -18.11 -17.90
N ALA A 188 4.87 -18.53 -17.40
CA ALA A 188 3.60 -18.36 -18.09
C ALA A 188 3.29 -16.88 -18.37
N LEU A 189 3.52 -16.00 -17.37
CA LEU A 189 3.43 -14.55 -17.55
C LEU A 189 4.37 -14.08 -18.66
N TYR A 190 5.66 -14.41 -18.61
CA TYR A 190 6.64 -13.97 -19.62
C TYR A 190 6.20 -14.32 -21.05
N LEU A 191 5.70 -15.54 -21.28
CA LEU A 191 5.30 -16.01 -22.60
C LEU A 191 4.11 -15.23 -23.18
N ARG A 192 3.15 -14.82 -22.35
CA ARG A 192 1.99 -14.02 -22.78
C ARG A 192 2.21 -12.50 -22.70
N GLU A 193 3.22 -12.06 -21.96
CA GLU A 193 3.44 -10.65 -21.69
C GLU A 193 3.93 -9.89 -22.93
N GLU A 194 3.43 -8.67 -23.07
CA GLU A 194 3.80 -7.74 -24.13
C GLU A 194 4.69 -6.61 -23.58
N SER A 195 4.51 -6.24 -22.30
CA SER A 195 5.39 -5.27 -21.63
C SER A 195 6.81 -5.79 -21.53
N VAL A 196 7.75 -5.05 -22.13
CA VAL A 196 9.18 -5.32 -22.00
C VAL A 196 9.63 -5.17 -20.54
N ARG A 197 9.06 -4.19 -19.80
CA ARG A 197 9.41 -3.94 -18.41
C ARG A 197 9.09 -5.14 -17.51
N VAL A 198 7.90 -5.72 -17.66
CA VAL A 198 7.50 -6.92 -16.91
C VAL A 198 8.35 -8.13 -17.32
N ARG A 199 8.58 -8.33 -18.63
CA ARG A 199 9.44 -9.41 -19.13
C ARG A 199 10.87 -9.33 -18.57
N VAL A 200 11.48 -8.15 -18.62
CA VAL A 200 12.81 -7.89 -18.05
C VAL A 200 12.82 -8.24 -16.56
N ARG A 201 11.79 -7.84 -15.81
CA ARG A 201 11.73 -8.15 -14.38
C ARG A 201 11.67 -9.66 -14.11
N VAL A 202 10.87 -10.41 -14.88
CA VAL A 202 10.83 -11.88 -14.77
C VAL A 202 12.18 -12.51 -15.11
N LEU A 203 12.86 -12.02 -16.16
CA LEU A 203 14.19 -12.51 -16.55
C LEU A 203 15.24 -12.22 -15.48
N ASP A 204 15.21 -11.06 -14.84
CA ASP A 204 16.09 -10.74 -13.70
C ASP A 204 15.92 -11.79 -12.58
N VAL A 205 14.68 -12.14 -12.24
CA VAL A 205 14.41 -13.19 -11.24
C VAL A 205 14.94 -14.55 -11.71
N ALA A 206 14.73 -14.91 -12.97
CA ALA A 206 15.23 -16.17 -13.52
C ALA A 206 16.76 -16.25 -13.48
N VAL A 207 17.46 -15.13 -13.73
CA VAL A 207 18.92 -15.04 -13.61
C VAL A 207 19.35 -15.16 -12.14
N ASP A 208 18.76 -14.39 -11.25
CA ASP A 208 19.10 -14.37 -9.82
C ASP A 208 18.90 -15.75 -9.16
N ARG A 209 17.83 -16.46 -9.55
CA ARG A 209 17.49 -17.80 -9.05
C ARG A 209 18.09 -18.94 -9.86
N ASN A 210 18.84 -18.65 -10.93
CA ASN A 210 19.35 -19.66 -11.88
C ASN A 210 18.27 -20.63 -12.38
N TRP A 211 17.08 -20.10 -12.69
CA TRP A 211 15.98 -20.91 -13.19
C TRP A 211 16.29 -21.52 -14.55
N THR A 212 15.92 -22.78 -14.71
CA THR A 212 15.88 -23.46 -16.01
C THR A 212 14.57 -23.15 -16.73
N VAL A 213 14.65 -22.77 -18.00
CA VAL A 213 13.51 -22.44 -18.85
C VAL A 213 13.56 -23.23 -20.16
N ASP A 214 12.44 -23.26 -20.88
CA ASP A 214 12.39 -23.75 -22.26
C ASP A 214 12.96 -22.66 -23.19
N PRO A 215 14.14 -22.88 -23.80
CA PRO A 215 14.76 -21.87 -24.65
C PRO A 215 13.98 -21.62 -25.95
N GLU A 216 13.32 -22.62 -26.51
CA GLU A 216 12.56 -22.47 -27.76
C GLU A 216 11.34 -21.59 -27.54
N ALA A 217 10.66 -21.75 -26.40
CA ALA A 217 9.51 -20.93 -26.03
C ALA A 217 9.90 -19.49 -25.68
N MET A 218 11.04 -19.28 -25.01
CA MET A 218 11.47 -17.97 -24.50
C MET A 218 12.15 -17.09 -25.55
N ALA A 219 12.89 -17.69 -26.50
CA ALA A 219 13.71 -16.99 -27.48
C ALA A 219 12.96 -15.94 -28.34
N PRO A 220 11.73 -16.17 -28.83
CA PRO A 220 11.02 -15.21 -29.68
C PRO A 220 10.72 -13.86 -29.01
N LYS A 221 10.68 -13.84 -27.67
CA LYS A 221 10.31 -12.66 -26.87
C LYS A 221 11.49 -12.09 -26.06
N LEU A 222 12.71 -12.56 -26.30
CA LEU A 222 13.89 -12.19 -25.53
C LEU A 222 14.29 -10.71 -25.75
N PRO A 223 14.27 -9.85 -24.72
CA PRO A 223 14.71 -8.46 -24.83
C PRO A 223 16.23 -8.35 -25.06
N ALA A 224 16.66 -7.19 -25.58
CA ALA A 224 18.10 -6.87 -25.67
C ALA A 224 18.77 -6.89 -24.29
N GLY A 225 20.02 -7.37 -24.24
CA GLY A 225 20.79 -7.55 -23.01
C GLY A 225 20.57 -8.89 -22.30
N TYR A 226 19.77 -9.78 -22.88
CA TYR A 226 19.56 -11.14 -22.40
C TYR A 226 19.93 -12.16 -23.47
N SER A 227 20.43 -13.31 -23.02
CA SER A 227 20.72 -14.48 -23.86
C SER A 227 20.31 -15.76 -23.15
N LEU A 228 20.21 -16.85 -23.92
CA LEU A 228 19.94 -18.20 -23.42
C LEU A 228 21.20 -19.04 -23.61
N ASP A 229 21.66 -19.67 -22.52
CA ASP A 229 22.77 -20.62 -22.49
C ASP A 229 22.22 -22.00 -22.13
N GLY A 230 21.89 -22.79 -23.15
CA GLY A 230 21.07 -23.99 -22.98
C GLY A 230 19.71 -23.64 -22.39
N THR A 231 19.40 -24.16 -21.20
CA THR A 231 18.15 -23.87 -20.47
C THR A 231 18.30 -22.70 -19.49
N ALA A 232 19.48 -22.09 -19.35
CA ALA A 232 19.71 -21.01 -18.40
C ALA A 232 19.53 -19.64 -19.06
N VAL A 233 18.95 -18.69 -18.31
CA VAL A 233 18.90 -17.28 -18.71
C VAL A 233 20.19 -16.57 -18.28
N LYS A 234 20.76 -15.74 -19.16
CA LYS A 234 21.93 -14.90 -18.88
C LYS A 234 21.63 -13.44 -19.18
N LYS A 235 22.28 -12.54 -18.44
CA LYS A 235 22.23 -11.08 -18.64
C LYS A 235 23.64 -10.60 -19.02
N GLY A 236 23.77 -9.85 -20.10
CA GLY A 236 25.06 -9.44 -20.68
C GLY A 236 24.98 -8.21 -21.58
#